data_AF-A0A495PTH3-F1
#
_entry.id   AF-A0A495PTH3-F1
#
_cell.length_a   1.000
_cell.length_b   1.000
_cell.length_c   1.000
_cell.angle_alpha   90.00
_cell.angle_beta   90.00
_cell.angle_gamma   90.00
#
_symmetry.space_group_name_H-M   'P 1'
#
loop_
_entity.id
_entity.type
_entity.pdbx_description
1 polymer ?
#
loop_
_entity_poly.entity_id
_entity_poly.type
_entity_poly.pdbx_seq_one_letter_code
_entity_poly.pdbx_strand_id
1 'polypeptide(L)'
;MENQKNKSEMTSKEIVEILLEDFNKIDIGRYDYYYIPHKSDFTKAMSLSIKETCNRLNLRVVPEVDIIMPEHIRNEHKRKIGGIVDFIIINPNGKDIAIELDSSHKIYSYKKLEVLNDQGYDAYWIVWNKNTNGKIYPPYNNKELGFNNENVNIVRHTFHADLSNKP
;
A
#
# COMPACT_ATOMS: atom_id res chain seq x y z
N MET A 1 -4.39 4.49 -40.44
CA MET A 1 -3.50 5.13 -39.44
C MET A 1 -4.38 5.60 -38.31
N GLU A 2 -4.63 4.73 -37.34
CA GLU A 2 -5.44 5.08 -36.17
C GLU A 2 -4.61 5.97 -35.24
N ASN A 3 -5.24 7.06 -34.82
CA ASN A 3 -4.73 8.03 -33.85
C ASN A 3 -4.19 7.30 -32.61
N GLN A 4 -2.87 7.25 -32.47
CA GLN A 4 -2.22 7.13 -31.16
C GLN A 4 -2.59 8.38 -30.37
N LYS A 5 -3.77 8.36 -29.75
CA LYS A 5 -4.13 9.29 -28.69
C LYS A 5 -2.97 9.25 -27.70
N ASN A 6 -2.28 10.39 -27.53
CA ASN A 6 -1.39 10.65 -26.43
C ASN A 6 -2.03 10.10 -25.15
N LYS A 7 -1.56 8.93 -24.69
CA LYS A 7 -1.88 8.44 -23.36
C LYS A 7 -1.26 9.48 -22.45
N SER A 8 -2.06 10.33 -21.82
CA SER A 8 -1.53 11.35 -20.93
C SER A 8 -0.67 10.64 -19.89
N GLU A 9 0.55 11.13 -19.74
CA GLU A 9 1.55 10.61 -18.82
C GLU A 9 0.96 10.61 -17.40
N MET A 10 1.08 9.48 -16.69
CA MET A 10 0.59 9.36 -15.32
C MET A 10 1.76 9.42 -14.34
N THR A 11 1.69 10.37 -13.43
CA THR A 11 2.61 10.48 -12.29
C THR A 11 2.36 9.36 -11.28
N SER A 12 3.35 9.08 -10.44
CA SER A 12 3.21 8.10 -9.36
C SER A 12 2.07 8.45 -8.40
N LYS A 13 1.83 9.75 -8.17
CA LYS A 13 0.73 10.24 -7.35
C LYS A 13 -0.62 9.90 -7.96
N GLU A 14 -0.83 10.15 -9.25
CA GLU A 14 -2.09 9.83 -9.93
C GLU A 14 -2.35 8.32 -9.96
N ILE A 15 -1.31 7.50 -10.17
CA ILE A 15 -1.43 6.04 -10.10
C ILE A 15 -1.91 5.61 -8.71
N VAL A 16 -1.30 6.13 -7.65
CA VAL A 16 -1.67 5.80 -6.26
C VAL A 16 -3.05 6.34 -5.89
N GLU A 17 -3.45 7.52 -6.35
CA GLU A 17 -4.80 8.05 -6.15
C GLU A 17 -5.86 7.11 -6.75
N ILE A 18 -5.64 6.59 -7.96
CA ILE A 18 -6.55 5.61 -8.58
C ILE A 18 -6.57 4.28 -7.79
N LEU A 19 -5.43 3.84 -7.25
CA LEU A 19 -5.40 2.66 -6.37
C LEU A 19 -6.30 2.88 -5.14
N LEU A 20 -6.21 4.06 -4.50
CA LEU A 20 -7.03 4.40 -3.33
C LEU A 20 -8.52 4.49 -3.68
N GLU A 21 -8.86 5.02 -4.85
CA GLU A 21 -10.24 5.03 -5.36
C GLU A 21 -10.78 3.61 -5.58
N ASP A 22 -9.95 2.70 -6.11
CA ASP A 22 -10.35 1.30 -6.29
C ASP A 22 -10.44 0.55 -4.96
N PHE A 23 -9.61 0.88 -3.96
CA PHE A 23 -9.76 0.34 -2.60
C PHE A 23 -11.10 0.68 -1.96
N ASN A 24 -11.64 1.88 -2.22
CA ASN A 24 -12.96 2.27 -1.74
C ASN A 24 -14.11 1.44 -2.33
N LYS A 25 -13.85 0.67 -3.40
CA LYS A 25 -14.82 -0.21 -4.06
C LYS A 25 -14.70 -1.66 -3.62
N ILE A 26 -13.69 -2.00 -2.80
CA ILE A 26 -13.50 -3.36 -2.31
C ILE A 26 -14.66 -3.72 -1.38
N ASP A 27 -15.42 -4.74 -1.77
CA ASP A 27 -16.40 -5.38 -0.91
C ASP A 27 -15.77 -6.59 -0.20
N ILE A 28 -15.57 -6.47 1.12
CA ILE A 28 -15.08 -7.55 1.99
C ILE A 28 -16.26 -8.34 2.60
N GLY A 29 -17.48 -8.05 2.15
CA GLY A 29 -18.72 -8.57 2.69
C GLY A 29 -19.07 -7.94 4.04
N ARG A 30 -20.12 -8.49 4.67
CA ARG A 30 -20.54 -8.07 6.00
C ARG A 30 -19.45 -8.38 7.01
N TYR A 31 -19.04 -7.36 7.76
CA TYR A 31 -18.27 -7.53 8.99
C TYR A 31 -18.76 -6.56 10.07
N ASP A 32 -18.96 -7.06 11.28
CA ASP A 32 -19.49 -6.31 12.40
C ASP A 32 -18.82 -6.77 13.71
N TYR A 33 -19.45 -6.52 14.87
CA TYR A 33 -18.92 -6.94 16.16
C TYR A 33 -18.83 -8.48 16.29
N TYR A 34 -19.73 -9.23 15.66
CA TYR A 34 -19.85 -10.68 15.79
C TYR A 34 -18.96 -11.43 14.81
N TYR A 35 -18.69 -10.83 13.65
CA TYR A 35 -17.82 -11.42 12.64
C TYR A 35 -16.88 -10.38 12.06
N ILE A 36 -15.58 -10.59 12.27
CA ILE A 36 -14.51 -9.75 11.74
C ILE A 36 -13.59 -10.63 10.90
N PRO A 37 -13.52 -10.43 9.56
CA PRO A 37 -12.58 -11.12 8.70
C PRO A 37 -11.13 -10.96 9.18
N HIS A 38 -10.30 -11.95 8.86
CA HIS A 38 -8.91 -11.92 9.27
C HIS A 38 -8.20 -10.74 8.60
N LYS A 39 -7.17 -10.17 9.27
CA LYS A 39 -6.35 -9.10 8.68
C LYS A 39 -5.82 -9.47 7.29
N SER A 40 -5.52 -10.75 7.09
CA SER A 40 -5.08 -11.30 5.80
C SER A 40 -6.09 -11.08 4.67
N ASP A 41 -7.38 -11.06 4.97
CA ASP A 41 -8.43 -10.98 3.94
C ASP A 41 -8.47 -9.58 3.33
N PHE A 42 -8.32 -8.55 4.18
CA PHE A 42 -8.15 -7.16 3.77
C PHE A 42 -6.89 -6.96 2.92
N THR A 43 -5.73 -7.45 3.40
CA THR A 43 -4.49 -7.36 2.63
C THR A 43 -4.62 -8.07 1.28
N LYS A 44 -5.22 -9.27 1.22
CA LYS A 44 -5.44 -10.00 -0.04
C LYS A 44 -6.33 -9.22 -1.00
N ALA A 45 -7.40 -8.62 -0.50
CA ALA A 45 -8.32 -7.84 -1.33
C ALA A 45 -7.64 -6.59 -1.92
N MET A 46 -6.86 -5.86 -1.11
CA MET A 46 -6.05 -4.74 -1.59
C MET A 46 -5.01 -5.19 -2.62
N SER A 47 -4.31 -6.30 -2.35
CA SER A 47 -3.33 -6.89 -3.26
C SER A 47 -3.94 -7.28 -4.61
N LEU A 48 -5.17 -7.80 -4.62
CA LEU A 48 -5.91 -8.08 -5.85
C LEU A 48 -6.28 -6.79 -6.58
N SER A 49 -6.83 -5.83 -5.86
CA SER A 49 -7.21 -4.53 -6.42
C SER A 49 -6.02 -3.83 -7.08
N ILE A 50 -4.82 -3.82 -6.46
CA ILE A 50 -3.60 -3.28 -7.08
C ILE A 50 -3.32 -3.94 -8.44
N LYS A 51 -3.38 -5.27 -8.51
CA LYS A 51 -3.11 -6.02 -9.74
C LYS A 51 -4.12 -5.68 -10.83
N GLU A 52 -5.40 -5.61 -10.48
CA GLU A 52 -6.49 -5.27 -11.41
C GLU A 52 -6.38 -3.83 -11.91
N THR A 53 -6.08 -2.87 -11.02
CA THR A 53 -5.83 -1.48 -11.39
C THR A 53 -4.64 -1.36 -12.32
N CYS A 54 -3.50 -1.99 -12.01
CA CYS A 54 -2.33 -1.97 -12.88
C CYS A 54 -2.63 -2.59 -14.26
N ASN A 55 -3.36 -3.70 -14.31
CA ASN A 55 -3.81 -4.30 -15.57
C ASN A 55 -4.68 -3.33 -16.38
N ARG A 56 -5.66 -2.67 -15.75
CA ARG A 56 -6.53 -1.66 -16.37
C ARG A 56 -5.76 -0.46 -16.90
N LEU A 57 -4.69 -0.04 -16.20
CA LEU A 57 -3.81 1.05 -16.62
C LEU A 57 -2.74 0.60 -17.62
N ASN A 58 -2.63 -0.70 -17.91
CA ASN A 58 -1.55 -1.30 -18.71
C ASN A 58 -0.17 -0.97 -18.13
N LEU A 59 -0.03 -1.13 -16.82
CA LEU A 59 1.22 -1.02 -16.06
C LEU A 59 1.66 -2.42 -15.63
N ARG A 60 2.98 -2.68 -15.68
CA ARG A 60 3.54 -3.92 -15.12
C ARG A 60 3.64 -3.78 -13.62
N VAL A 61 3.22 -4.81 -12.89
CA VAL A 61 3.36 -4.90 -11.43
C VAL A 61 4.04 -6.22 -11.06
N VAL A 62 4.97 -6.14 -10.11
CA VAL A 62 5.71 -7.29 -9.57
C VAL A 62 5.40 -7.40 -8.09
N PRO A 63 4.72 -8.46 -7.64
CA PRO A 63 4.47 -8.69 -6.22
C PRO A 63 5.70 -9.33 -5.53
N GLU A 64 5.80 -9.15 -4.21
CA GLU A 64 6.74 -9.85 -3.33
C GLU A 64 8.19 -9.77 -3.81
N VAL A 65 8.73 -8.55 -3.89
CA VAL A 65 10.08 -8.30 -4.42
C VAL A 65 11.10 -8.31 -3.29
N ASP A 66 12.10 -9.18 -3.39
CA ASP A 66 13.24 -9.20 -2.47
C ASP A 66 14.05 -7.89 -2.57
N ILE A 67 14.41 -7.32 -1.43
CA ILE A 67 15.24 -6.13 -1.35
C ILE A 67 16.46 -6.35 -0.45
N ILE A 68 17.59 -5.84 -0.91
CA ILE A 68 18.84 -5.88 -0.16
C ILE A 68 18.81 -4.73 0.84
N MET A 69 18.69 -5.07 2.12
CA MET A 69 18.68 -4.11 3.22
C MET A 69 20.12 -3.83 3.69
N PRO A 70 20.50 -2.57 3.98
CA PRO A 70 21.79 -2.24 4.58
C PRO A 70 22.04 -2.99 5.89
N GLU A 71 23.30 -3.34 6.15
CA GLU A 71 23.67 -4.17 7.30
C GLU A 71 23.24 -3.57 8.65
N HIS A 72 23.41 -2.25 8.83
CA HIS A 72 23.02 -1.58 10.07
C HIS A 72 21.52 -1.73 10.36
N ILE A 73 20.66 -1.58 9.34
CA ILE A 73 19.21 -1.80 9.46
C ILE A 73 18.89 -3.27 9.74
N ARG A 74 19.58 -4.20 9.07
CA ARG A 74 19.38 -5.65 9.31
C ARG A 74 19.73 -6.02 10.75
N ASN A 75 20.84 -5.51 11.28
CA ASN A 75 21.29 -5.78 12.64
C ASN A 75 20.31 -5.19 13.68
N GLU A 76 19.89 -3.94 13.49
CA GLU A 76 18.88 -3.29 14.34
C GLU A 76 17.58 -4.10 14.43
N HIS A 77 17.12 -4.64 13.31
CA HIS A 77 15.86 -5.39 13.23
C HIS A 77 16.02 -6.92 13.29
N LYS A 78 17.22 -7.44 13.64
CA LYS A 78 17.53 -8.87 13.77
C LYS A 78 17.17 -9.69 12.52
N ARG A 79 17.52 -9.19 11.33
CA ARG A 79 17.27 -9.81 10.02
C ARG A 79 18.57 -10.35 9.41
N LYS A 80 18.49 -11.48 8.68
CA LYS A 80 19.68 -12.17 8.15
C LYS A 80 20.14 -11.66 6.78
N ILE A 81 19.23 -11.37 5.84
CA ILE A 81 19.61 -11.17 4.42
C ILE A 81 18.97 -9.90 3.85
N GLY A 82 17.66 -9.76 3.94
CA GLY A 82 16.93 -8.67 3.32
C GLY A 82 15.49 -8.56 3.82
N GLY A 83 14.72 -7.74 3.12
CA GLY A 83 13.28 -7.62 3.29
C GLY A 83 12.57 -8.02 2.00
N ILE A 84 11.25 -8.16 2.06
CA ILE A 84 10.40 -8.31 0.87
C ILE A 84 9.51 -7.08 0.84
N VAL A 85 9.47 -6.33 -0.26
CA VAL A 85 8.47 -5.27 -0.49
C VAL A 85 7.24 -5.86 -1.17
N ASP A 86 6.04 -5.45 -0.75
CA ASP A 86 4.81 -6.08 -1.23
C ASP A 86 4.61 -5.92 -2.75
N PHE A 87 4.89 -4.73 -3.30
CA PHE A 87 4.78 -4.48 -4.75
C PHE A 87 5.82 -3.51 -5.28
N ILE A 88 6.25 -3.75 -6.52
CA ILE A 88 6.88 -2.76 -7.40
C ILE A 88 5.98 -2.57 -8.63
N ILE A 89 5.54 -1.34 -8.90
CA ILE A 89 4.84 -0.95 -10.13
C ILE A 89 5.85 -0.29 -11.05
N ILE A 90 5.99 -0.81 -12.28
CA ILE A 90 6.90 -0.26 -13.28
C ILE A 90 6.20 0.92 -13.95
N ASN A 91 6.72 2.13 -13.73
CA ASN A 91 6.17 3.36 -14.31
C ASN A 91 7.04 3.78 -15.50
N PRO A 92 6.60 3.56 -16.76
CA PRO A 92 7.43 3.83 -17.93
C PRO A 92 7.78 5.32 -18.12
N ASN A 93 7.04 6.22 -17.46
CA ASN A 93 7.17 7.67 -17.63
C ASN A 93 7.67 8.36 -16.35
N GLY A 94 8.10 7.61 -15.35
CA GLY A 94 8.51 8.13 -14.06
C GLY A 94 9.44 7.18 -13.31
N LYS A 95 9.53 7.37 -12.00
CA LYS A 95 10.18 6.41 -11.12
C LYS A 95 9.27 5.22 -10.89
N ASP A 96 9.85 4.03 -10.82
CA ASP A 96 9.13 2.85 -10.36
C ASP A 96 8.62 3.07 -8.93
N ILE A 97 7.43 2.52 -8.66
CA ILE A 97 6.71 2.79 -7.41
C ILE A 97 6.87 1.58 -6.50
N ALA A 98 7.41 1.79 -5.31
CA ALA A 98 7.50 0.78 -4.26
C ALA A 98 6.34 0.92 -3.28
N ILE A 99 5.61 -0.16 -3.00
CA ILE A 99 4.44 -0.15 -2.12
C ILE A 99 4.61 -1.18 -1.00
N GLU A 100 4.36 -0.74 0.24
CA GLU A 100 4.03 -1.61 1.38
C GLU A 100 2.58 -1.43 1.79
N LEU A 101 1.87 -2.54 2.02
CA LEU A 101 0.57 -2.61 2.66
C LEU A 101 0.75 -2.98 4.14
N ASP A 102 0.38 -2.08 5.05
CA ASP A 102 0.53 -2.36 6.48
C ASP A 102 -0.69 -1.99 7.31
N SER A 103 -1.01 -2.84 8.29
CA SER A 103 -2.07 -2.63 9.29
C SER A 103 -1.55 -2.62 10.73
N SER A 104 -0.23 -2.60 10.90
CA SER A 104 0.44 -2.73 12.20
C SER A 104 1.56 -1.71 12.41
N HIS A 105 1.73 -0.75 11.48
CA HIS A 105 2.72 0.33 11.54
C HIS A 105 4.13 -0.16 11.90
N LYS A 106 4.57 -1.22 11.25
CA LYS A 106 5.86 -1.86 11.51
C LYS A 106 6.99 -0.95 11.04
N ILE A 107 7.85 -0.54 11.97
CA ILE A 107 9.05 0.28 11.67
C ILE A 107 9.91 -0.36 10.57
N TYR A 108 10.04 -1.69 10.57
CA TYR A 108 10.81 -2.38 9.55
C TYR A 108 10.20 -2.21 8.14
N SER A 109 8.87 -2.16 8.00
CA SER A 109 8.21 -1.87 6.71
C SER A 109 8.53 -0.47 6.22
N TYR A 110 8.55 0.52 7.12
CA TYR A 110 8.97 1.87 6.78
C TYR A 110 10.43 1.93 6.30
N LYS A 111 11.34 1.26 7.02
CA LYS A 111 12.78 1.22 6.67
C LYS A 111 13.04 0.60 5.30
N LYS A 112 12.24 -0.40 4.89
CA LYS A 112 12.30 -0.95 3.52
C LYS A 112 12.03 0.13 2.47
N LEU A 113 11.03 0.96 2.72
CA LEU A 113 10.63 2.04 1.81
C LEU A 113 11.64 3.19 1.77
N GLU A 114 12.27 3.55 2.89
CA GLU A 114 13.37 4.53 2.91
C GLU A 114 14.53 4.06 2.01
N VAL A 115 14.95 2.80 2.16
CA VAL A 115 16.02 2.20 1.34
C VAL A 115 15.66 2.21 -0.14
N LEU A 116 14.42 1.90 -0.49
CA LEU A 116 13.96 1.94 -1.89
C LEU A 116 13.88 3.38 -2.41
N ASN A 117 13.47 4.35 -1.59
CA ASN A 117 13.49 5.75 -2.04
C ASN A 117 14.91 6.23 -2.38
N ASP A 118 15.90 5.90 -1.53
CA ASP A 118 17.32 6.19 -1.78
C ASP A 118 17.84 5.50 -3.05
N GLN A 119 17.24 4.38 -3.45
CA GLN A 119 17.55 3.66 -4.70
C GLN A 119 16.82 4.22 -5.92
N GLY A 120 16.05 5.30 -5.76
CA GLY A 120 15.39 6.00 -6.87
C GLY A 120 13.93 5.61 -7.12
N TYR A 121 13.31 4.84 -6.22
CA TYR A 121 11.89 4.52 -6.31
C TYR A 121 11.03 5.64 -5.69
N ASP A 122 9.81 5.81 -6.19
CA ASP A 122 8.78 6.54 -5.45
C ASP A 122 8.16 5.59 -4.42
N ALA A 123 8.49 5.80 -3.15
CA ALA A 123 8.12 4.89 -2.08
C ALA A 123 6.79 5.31 -1.42
N TYR A 124 5.85 4.39 -1.34
CA TYR A 124 4.53 4.57 -0.76
C TYR A 124 4.25 3.55 0.34
N TRP A 125 3.90 4.06 1.51
CA TRP A 125 3.39 3.26 2.61
C TRP A 125 1.88 3.38 2.68
N ILE A 126 1.17 2.35 2.25
CA ILE A 126 -0.29 2.30 2.32
C ILE A 126 -0.67 1.66 3.65
N VAL A 127 -0.97 2.51 4.61
CA VAL A 127 -1.39 2.08 5.94
C VAL A 127 -2.90 1.94 5.96
N TRP A 128 -3.39 0.72 6.16
CA TRP A 128 -4.81 0.44 6.19
C TRP A 128 -5.32 0.06 7.58
N ASN A 129 -6.54 0.48 7.88
CA ASN A 129 -7.28 0.14 9.10
C ASN A 129 -8.68 -0.33 8.75
N LYS A 130 -9.40 -0.85 9.75
CA LYS A 130 -10.82 -1.17 9.62
C LYS A 130 -11.59 -0.64 10.81
N ASN A 131 -12.72 0.01 10.55
CA ASN A 131 -13.66 0.38 11.58
C ASN A 131 -14.63 -0.77 11.81
N THR A 132 -14.91 -1.08 13.08
CA THR A 132 -16.00 -2.00 13.47
C THR A 132 -16.98 -1.25 14.36
N ASN A 133 -18.22 -1.72 14.45
CA ASN A 133 -19.18 -1.17 15.42
C ASN A 133 -18.58 -1.22 16.84
N GLY A 134 -18.45 -0.06 17.48
CA GLY A 134 -17.86 0.10 18.82
C GLY A 134 -16.34 0.30 18.87
N LYS A 135 -15.63 0.20 17.74
CA LYS A 135 -14.18 0.50 17.66
C LYS A 135 -13.86 1.29 16.40
N ILE A 136 -13.94 2.60 16.53
CA ILE A 136 -13.45 3.55 15.52
C ILE A 136 -11.94 3.70 15.72
N TYR A 137 -11.17 3.49 14.67
CA TYR A 137 -9.74 3.74 14.74
C TYR A 137 -9.47 5.24 14.67
N PRO A 138 -8.82 5.85 15.68
CA PRO A 138 -8.51 7.27 15.65
C PRO A 138 -7.51 7.57 14.51
N PRO A 139 -7.57 8.77 13.92
CA PRO A 139 -6.55 9.21 12.98
C PRO A 139 -5.20 9.29 13.71
N TYR A 140 -4.19 8.57 13.21
CA TYR A 140 -2.84 8.60 13.77
C TYR A 140 -2.02 9.72 13.13
N ASN A 141 -1.27 10.45 13.94
CA ASN A 141 -0.24 11.37 13.51
C ASN A 141 1.07 10.61 13.25
N ASN A 142 1.58 10.64 12.01
CA ASN A 142 2.81 9.92 11.64
C ASN A 142 4.03 10.36 12.45
N LYS A 143 4.08 11.64 12.86
CA LYS A 143 5.17 12.19 13.69
C LYS A 143 5.21 11.57 15.08
N GLU A 144 4.06 11.20 15.63
CA GLU A 144 3.97 10.55 16.96
C GLU A 144 4.47 9.10 16.94
N LEU A 145 4.53 8.49 15.76
CA LEU A 145 5.04 7.14 15.57
C LEU A 145 6.54 7.09 15.16
N GLY A 146 7.21 8.25 15.12
CA GLY A 146 8.63 8.35 14.78
C GLY A 146 8.95 8.19 13.28
N PHE A 147 7.95 8.25 12.40
CA PHE A 147 8.13 8.19 10.95
C PHE A 147 8.37 9.60 10.40
N ASN A 148 9.63 9.97 10.19
CA ASN A 148 9.99 11.28 9.63
C ASN A 148 9.78 11.33 8.11
N ASN A 149 9.00 12.32 7.69
CA ASN A 149 8.12 12.28 6.52
C ASN A 149 8.72 12.87 5.23
N GLU A 150 10.05 12.86 5.06
CA GLU A 150 10.66 13.55 3.90
C GLU A 150 10.70 12.68 2.64
N ASN A 151 10.92 11.37 2.78
CA ASN A 151 11.31 10.52 1.65
C ASN A 151 10.32 9.37 1.36
N VAL A 152 9.33 9.13 2.22
CA VAL A 152 8.32 8.06 2.04
C VAL A 152 6.92 8.68 2.08
N ASN A 153 6.13 8.41 1.04
CA ASN A 153 4.75 8.89 0.94
C ASN A 153 3.82 7.99 1.76
N ILE A 154 3.31 8.48 2.88
CA ILE A 154 2.37 7.71 3.72
C ILE A 154 0.94 8.05 3.31
N VAL A 155 0.22 7.05 2.80
CA VAL A 155 -1.21 7.15 2.47
C VAL A 155 -2.03 6.24 3.36
N ARG A 156 -3.28 6.63 3.64
CA ARG A 156 -4.15 5.91 4.59
C ARG A 156 -5.44 5.49 3.93
N HIS A 157 -5.85 4.24 4.21
CA HIS A 157 -7.15 3.72 3.80
C HIS A 157 -7.86 3.11 5.02
N THR A 158 -9.17 3.33 5.14
CA THR A 158 -9.95 2.74 6.23
C THR A 158 -11.14 2.01 5.65
N PHE A 159 -11.23 0.72 5.92
CA PHE A 159 -12.40 -0.08 5.57
C PHE A 159 -13.55 0.23 6.53
N HIS A 160 -14.75 0.43 5.97
CA HIS A 160 -15.97 0.68 6.71
C HIS A 160 -16.92 -0.52 6.61
N ALA A 161 -17.46 -0.95 7.75
CA ALA A 161 -18.42 -2.04 7.80
C ALA A 161 -19.66 -1.70 6.97
N ASP A 162 -20.09 -2.60 6.09
CA ASP A 162 -21.38 -2.49 5.43
C ASP A 162 -22.50 -2.83 6.43
N LEU A 163 -23.26 -1.80 6.80
CA LEU A 163 -24.40 -1.89 7.73
C LEU A 163 -25.74 -2.00 7.01
N SER A 164 -25.75 -1.99 5.67
CA SER A 164 -26.98 -1.95 4.86
C SER A 164 -27.73 -3.29 4.85
N ASN A 165 -27.04 -4.40 5.12
CA ASN A 165 -27.61 -5.73 5.26
C ASN A 165 -27.81 -6.12 6.74
N LYS A 166 -28.70 -5.39 7.43
CA LYS A 166 -29.30 -5.91 8.67
C LYS A 166 -30.35 -6.97 8.29
N PRO A 167 -30.30 -8.20 8.82
CA PRO A 167 -31.41 -9.13 8.71
C PRO A 167 -32.64 -8.59 9.44
#